data_AF-A0A4S9SL42-F1
#
_entry.id   AF-A0A4S9SL42-F1
#
_cell.length_a   1.000
_cell.length_b   1.000
_cell.length_c   1.000
_cell.angle_alpha   90.00
_cell.angle_beta   90.00
_cell.angle_gamma   90.00
#
_symmetry.space_group_name_H-M   'P 1'
#
loop_
_entity.id
_entity.type
_entity.pdbx_description
1 polymer ?
#
loop_
_entity_poly.entity_id
_entity_poly.type
_entity_poly.pdbx_seq_one_letter_code
_entity_poly.pdbx_strand_id
1 'polypeptide(L)'
;MDVDVRDYDTGYAIDMELPGLEDKRNIKVEWTSKHDIMISGHLSRTSLPSAVKHQDANGKEDTDSSTKTADKDNKEDGLTPTVLVSERKTGHFRRKFHLPMEVDASNLRAKLENGLLKIRVDRVKMDERTSGQAQIE
;
A
#
# COMPACT_ATOMS: atom_id res chain seq x y z
N MET A 1 -3.87 -0.86 8.28
CA MET A 1 -2.63 -1.55 7.94
C MET A 1 -1.73 -1.43 9.14
N ASP A 2 -1.14 -2.53 9.55
CA ASP A 2 -0.32 -2.61 10.74
C ASP A 2 1.13 -2.33 10.33
N VAL A 3 1.88 -1.67 11.21
CA VAL A 3 3.11 -0.99 10.84
C VAL A 3 4.09 -0.98 12.00
N ASP A 4 5.34 -1.28 11.70
CA ASP A 4 6.48 -1.04 12.57
C ASP A 4 7.36 0.07 12.01
N VAL A 5 7.76 1.02 12.86
CA VAL A 5 8.76 2.05 12.56
C VAL A 5 9.94 1.85 13.49
N ARG A 6 11.13 1.69 12.91
CA ARG A 6 12.38 1.50 13.66
C ARG A 6 13.34 2.63 13.39
N ASP A 7 13.92 3.14 14.46
CA ASP A 7 14.95 4.15 14.44
C ASP A 7 16.33 3.48 14.50
N TYR A 8 17.22 3.86 13.59
CA TYR A 8 18.62 3.45 13.54
C TYR A 8 19.52 4.69 13.51
N ASP A 9 20.78 4.53 13.88
CA ASP A 9 21.73 5.65 13.88
C ASP A 9 21.83 6.33 12.49
N THR A 10 21.75 5.53 11.43
CA THR A 10 21.91 5.97 10.05
C THR A 10 20.62 6.37 9.35
N GLY A 11 19.44 6.06 9.92
CA GLY A 11 18.20 6.11 9.14
C GLY A 11 17.00 5.50 9.85
N TYR A 12 15.92 5.33 9.09
CA TYR A 12 14.68 4.70 9.57
C TYR A 12 14.30 3.51 8.70
N ALA A 13 13.65 2.53 9.32
CA ALA A 13 12.95 1.46 8.61
C ALA A 13 11.46 1.47 8.93
N ILE A 14 10.63 1.39 7.88
CA ILE A 14 9.18 1.27 8.01
C ILE A 14 8.76 -0.03 7.35
N ASP A 15 8.19 -0.94 8.13
CA ASP A 15 7.63 -2.19 7.65
C ASP A 15 6.10 -2.11 7.80
N MET A 16 5.36 -2.20 6.69
CA MET A 16 3.90 -2.11 6.67
C MET A 16 3.29 -3.36 6.03
N GLU A 17 2.36 -3.99 6.76
CA GLU A 17 1.61 -5.14 6.25
C GLU A 17 0.55 -4.70 5.23
N LEU A 18 0.64 -5.28 4.03
CA LEU A 18 -0.25 -5.10 2.89
C LEU A 18 -0.58 -6.45 2.23
N PRO A 19 -1.15 -7.42 2.97
CA PRO A 19 -1.46 -8.74 2.43
C PRO A 19 -2.53 -8.67 1.33
N GLY A 20 -2.28 -9.38 0.22
CA GLY A 20 -3.15 -9.40 -0.94
C GLY A 20 -2.96 -8.22 -1.91
N LEU A 21 -1.97 -7.34 -1.69
CA LEU A 21 -1.58 -6.35 -2.68
C LEU A 21 -0.70 -7.00 -3.76
N GLU A 22 -1.30 -7.36 -4.89
CA GLU A 22 -0.57 -7.98 -6.00
C GLU A 22 0.02 -6.93 -6.96
N ASP A 23 -0.74 -5.88 -7.26
CA ASP A 23 -0.32 -4.82 -8.16
C ASP A 23 0.36 -3.67 -7.40
N LYS A 24 1.67 -3.53 -7.61
CA LYS A 24 2.48 -2.46 -7.02
C LYS A 24 2.04 -1.05 -7.47
N ARG A 25 1.28 -0.91 -8.56
CA ARG A 25 0.71 0.38 -8.99
C ARG A 25 -0.37 0.89 -8.04
N ASN A 26 -0.95 -0.01 -7.24
CA ASN A 26 -1.97 0.33 -6.24
C ASN A 26 -1.37 0.85 -4.93
N ILE A 27 -0.05 1.06 -4.86
CA ILE A 27 0.62 1.71 -3.74
C ILE A 27 1.51 2.85 -4.21
N LYS A 28 1.50 3.93 -3.44
CA LYS A 28 2.32 5.12 -3.65
C LYS A 28 3.02 5.49 -2.34
N VAL A 29 4.32 5.72 -2.43
CA VAL A 29 5.15 6.26 -1.35
C VAL A 29 5.60 7.66 -1.78
N GLU A 30 5.33 8.64 -0.94
CA GLU A 30 5.67 10.05 -1.18
C GLU A 30 6.34 10.64 0.05
N TRP A 31 7.24 11.60 -0.14
CA TRP A 31 7.74 12.44 0.93
C TRP A 31 7.16 13.84 0.76
N THR A 32 6.46 14.33 1.79
CA THR A 32 5.84 15.67 1.73
C THR A 32 6.74 16.74 2.34
N SER A 33 7.77 16.32 3.10
CA SER A 33 8.79 17.17 3.69
C SER A 33 10.01 16.32 4.05
N LYS A 34 11.05 16.93 4.62
CA LYS A 34 12.21 16.19 5.16
C LYS A 34 11.90 15.33 6.39
N HIS A 35 10.71 15.46 6.98
CA HIS A 35 10.31 14.68 8.15
C HIS A 35 9.14 13.72 7.85
N ASP A 36 8.49 13.85 6.71
CA ASP A 36 7.20 13.22 6.49
C ASP A 36 7.22 12.25 5.31
N ILE A 37 7.00 10.97 5.62
CA ILE A 37 6.76 9.92 4.62
C ILE A 37 5.28 9.56 4.62
N MET A 38 4.66 9.59 3.45
CA MET A 38 3.27 9.22 3.22
C MET A 38 3.19 7.94 2.38
N ILE A 39 2.42 6.97 2.86
CA ILE A 39 2.12 5.73 2.17
C ILE A 39 0.63 5.68 1.92
N SER A 40 0.22 5.54 0.66
CA SER A 40 -1.18 5.47 0.27
C SER A 40 -1.41 4.37 -0.75
N GLY A 41 -2.63 3.85 -0.81
CA GLY A 41 -2.97 2.82 -1.77
C GLY A 41 -4.40 2.32 -1.65
N HIS A 42 -4.69 1.23 -2.36
CA HIS A 42 -5.97 0.55 -2.34
C HIS A 42 -5.77 -0.96 -2.19
N LEU A 43 -6.42 -1.55 -1.19
CA LEU A 43 -6.43 -3.00 -0.96
C LEU A 43 -7.82 -3.56 -1.26
N SER A 44 -7.95 -4.25 -2.38
CA SER A 44 -9.20 -4.90 -2.79
C SER A 44 -9.35 -6.29 -2.18
N ARG A 45 -10.59 -6.74 -2.05
CA ARG A 45 -10.84 -8.19 -1.90
C ARG A 45 -10.64 -8.86 -3.24
N THR A 46 -9.93 -9.98 -3.23
CA THR A 46 -9.96 -10.92 -4.34
C THR A 46 -11.40 -11.44 -4.46
N SER A 47 -11.97 -11.36 -5.65
CA SER A 47 -13.26 -12.01 -5.91
C SER A 47 -13.08 -13.50 -5.70
N LEU A 48 -13.96 -14.10 -4.91
CA LEU A 48 -14.05 -15.54 -4.85
C LEU A 48 -14.67 -16.02 -6.18
N PRO A 49 -14.19 -17.14 -6.74
CA PRO A 49 -14.86 -17.73 -7.89
C PRO A 49 -16.30 -18.05 -7.47
N SER A 50 -17.27 -17.61 -8.27
CA SER A 50 -18.66 -18.03 -8.12
C SER A 50 -18.66 -19.55 -8.07
N ALA A 51 -19.27 -20.14 -7.03
CA ALA A 51 -19.37 -21.59 -6.92
C ALA A 51 -19.94 -22.12 -8.25
N VAL A 52 -19.13 -22.94 -8.92
CA VAL A 52 -19.44 -23.52 -10.22
C VAL A 52 -20.81 -24.19 -10.10
N LYS A 53 -21.81 -23.74 -10.86
CA LYS A 53 -22.94 -24.61 -11.19
C LYS A 53 -22.31 -25.82 -11.85
N HIS A 54 -22.48 -27.02 -11.29
CA HIS A 54 -22.21 -28.25 -12.03
C HIS A 54 -22.94 -28.12 -13.38
N GLN A 55 -22.19 -27.86 -14.44
CA GLN A 55 -22.72 -27.76 -15.80
C GLN A 55 -22.40 -29.09 -16.49
N ASP A 56 -23.46 -29.77 -16.90
CA ASP A 56 -23.37 -30.75 -17.97
C ASP A 56 -22.74 -30.09 -19.20
N ALA A 57 -21.85 -30.85 -19.85
CA ALA A 57 -20.92 -30.41 -20.87
C ALA A 57 -21.59 -29.82 -22.14
N ASN A 58 -21.12 -28.65 -22.60
CA ASN A 58 -20.72 -28.44 -24.00
C ASN A 58 -19.99 -27.09 -24.17
N GLY A 59 -18.88 -27.08 -24.91
CA GLY A 59 -17.92 -25.98 -24.95
C GLY A 59 -18.15 -24.87 -25.99
N LYS A 60 -17.39 -23.78 -25.84
CA LYS A 60 -16.57 -23.12 -26.88
C LYS A 60 -15.87 -21.90 -26.29
N GLU A 61 -14.59 -21.76 -26.62
CA GLU A 61 -13.76 -20.56 -26.44
C GLU A 61 -14.29 -19.42 -27.31
N ASP A 62 -14.22 -18.16 -26.83
CA ASP A 62 -13.51 -17.12 -27.57
C ASP A 62 -13.32 -15.81 -26.79
N THR A 63 -12.38 -15.04 -27.31
CA THR A 63 -11.59 -13.94 -26.75
C THR A 63 -12.30 -12.56 -26.76
N ASP A 64 -11.87 -11.68 -25.85
CA ASP A 64 -11.52 -10.26 -26.09
C ASP A 64 -12.23 -9.15 -25.27
N SER A 65 -11.35 -8.23 -24.90
CA SER A 65 -11.43 -6.92 -24.26
C SER A 65 -12.62 -6.02 -24.65
N SER A 66 -13.21 -5.33 -23.66
CA SER A 66 -13.09 -3.86 -23.49
C SER A 66 -14.29 -3.23 -22.77
N THR A 67 -13.93 -2.25 -21.95
CA THR A 67 -14.72 -1.36 -21.10
C THR A 67 -15.94 -0.73 -21.77
N LYS A 68 -17.08 -0.66 -21.07
CA LYS A 68 -18.04 0.47 -21.15
C LYS A 68 -19.00 0.56 -19.96
N THR A 69 -19.30 1.80 -19.64
CA THR A 69 -20.04 2.38 -18.52
C THR A 69 -21.56 2.24 -18.59
N ALA A 70 -22.17 2.30 -17.39
CA ALA A 70 -23.51 2.78 -17.04
C ALA A 70 -24.73 1.84 -17.24
N ASP A 71 -25.36 1.57 -16.09
CA ASP A 71 -26.73 1.14 -15.79
C ASP A 71 -27.47 0.22 -16.77
N LYS A 72 -27.62 -1.04 -16.33
CA LYS A 72 -28.83 -1.83 -16.51
C LYS A 72 -28.89 -2.91 -15.43
N ASP A 73 -30.03 -2.96 -14.74
CA ASP A 73 -30.48 -4.08 -13.91
C ASP A 73 -30.27 -5.41 -14.64
N ASN A 74 -29.18 -6.10 -14.31
CA ASN A 74 -28.99 -7.50 -14.64
C ASN A 74 -28.90 -8.25 -13.32
N LYS A 75 -30.00 -8.91 -12.95
CA LYS A 75 -29.97 -10.05 -12.03
C LYS A 75 -29.16 -11.15 -12.72
N GLU A 76 -27.85 -11.10 -12.56
CA GLU A 76 -27.02 -12.27 -12.80
C GLU A 76 -27.26 -13.23 -11.64
N ASP A 77 -27.94 -14.35 -11.94
CA ASP A 77 -28.08 -15.53 -11.06
C ASP A 77 -26.74 -16.28 -10.92
N GLY A 78 -25.69 -15.53 -10.57
CA GLY A 78 -24.41 -15.99 -10.06
C GLY A 78 -24.38 -15.70 -8.57
N LEU A 79 -24.42 -16.73 -7.74
CA LEU A 79 -24.40 -16.59 -6.28
C LEU A 79 -23.09 -15.89 -5.86
N THR A 80 -23.14 -14.57 -5.68
CA THR A 80 -22.06 -13.85 -5.04
C THR A 80 -21.97 -14.33 -3.60
N PRO A 81 -20.78 -14.74 -3.12
CA PRO A 81 -20.66 -15.30 -1.78
C PRO A 81 -21.03 -14.24 -0.75
N THR A 82 -21.92 -14.61 0.16
CA THR A 82 -22.29 -13.76 1.30
C THR A 82 -21.14 -13.75 2.29
N VAL A 83 -20.64 -12.56 2.62
CA VAL A 83 -19.59 -12.37 3.63
C VAL A 83 -20.23 -12.52 5.01
N LEU A 84 -19.94 -13.61 5.72
CA LEU A 84 -20.44 -13.82 7.08
C LEU A 84 -19.64 -13.02 8.13
N VAL A 85 -18.31 -12.92 7.96
CA VAL A 85 -17.41 -12.22 8.88
C VAL A 85 -16.34 -11.45 8.08
N SER A 86 -15.93 -10.29 8.59
CA SER A 86 -14.96 -9.42 7.95
C SER A 86 -14.08 -8.67 8.94
N GLU A 87 -12.87 -9.17 9.18
CA GLU A 87 -11.87 -8.53 10.04
C GLU A 87 -10.77 -7.79 9.25
N ARG A 88 -10.54 -8.23 8.01
CA ARG A 88 -9.50 -7.67 7.12
C ARG A 88 -9.76 -6.18 6.85
N LYS A 89 -8.72 -5.37 7.01
CA LYS A 89 -8.73 -3.96 6.57
C LYS A 89 -8.60 -3.93 5.04
N THR A 90 -9.63 -3.44 4.34
CA THR A 90 -9.66 -3.30 2.88
C THR A 90 -10.11 -1.88 2.49
N GLY A 91 -9.97 -1.51 1.22
CA GLY A 91 -10.30 -0.20 0.68
C GLY A 91 -9.09 0.73 0.59
N HIS A 92 -9.37 2.03 0.43
CA HIS A 92 -8.33 3.04 0.34
C HIS A 92 -7.68 3.28 1.70
N PHE A 93 -6.36 3.39 1.72
CA PHE A 93 -5.61 3.73 2.91
C PHE A 93 -4.62 4.86 2.64
N ARG A 94 -4.33 5.63 3.68
CA ARG A 94 -3.28 6.65 3.70
C ARG A 94 -2.71 6.74 5.11
N ARG A 95 -1.39 6.63 5.22
CA ARG A 95 -0.66 6.72 6.49
C ARG A 95 0.50 7.70 6.31
N LYS A 96 0.63 8.62 7.25
CA LYS A 96 1.72 9.59 7.33
C LYS A 96 2.57 9.25 8.54
N PHE A 97 3.88 9.20 8.36
CA PHE A 97 4.86 9.01 9.42
C PHE A 97 5.69 10.29 9.52
N HIS A 98 5.63 10.91 10.70
CA HIS A 98 6.49 12.03 11.06
C HIS A 98 7.73 11.48 11.75
N LEU A 99 8.90 11.71 11.19
CA LEU A 99 10.19 11.20 11.64
C LEU A 99 10.88 12.25 12.51
N PRO A 100 11.50 11.87 13.64
CA PRO A 100 12.16 12.82 14.54
C PRO A 100 13.29 13.63 13.89
N MET A 101 14.04 13.02 12.97
CA MET A 101 15.15 13.67 12.26
C MET A 101 14.87 13.78 10.77
N GLU A 102 15.49 14.79 10.14
CA GLU A 102 15.45 14.97 8.69
C GLU A 102 16.04 13.75 7.97
N VAL A 103 15.36 13.35 6.90
CA VAL A 103 15.78 12.25 6.02
C VAL A 103 16.13 12.73 4.63
N ASP A 104 17.08 12.03 4.01
CA ASP A 104 17.40 12.20 2.59
C ASP A 104 16.49 11.28 1.77
N ALA A 105 15.36 11.82 1.35
CA ALA A 105 14.37 11.09 0.57
C ALA A 105 14.88 10.67 -0.82
N SER A 106 15.96 11.27 -1.33
CA SER A 106 16.53 10.88 -2.64
C SER A 106 17.11 9.46 -2.63
N ASN A 107 17.51 8.97 -1.45
CA ASN A 107 18.07 7.64 -1.22
C ASN A 107 17.05 6.64 -0.67
N LEU A 108 15.75 6.96 -0.68
CA LEU A 108 14.70 6.08 -0.20
C LEU A 108 14.61 4.81 -1.05
N ARG A 109 14.53 3.66 -0.39
CA ARG A 109 14.39 2.34 -1.02
C ARG A 109 13.14 1.67 -0.49
N ALA A 110 12.31 1.16 -1.39
CA ALA A 110 11.10 0.43 -1.03
C ALA A 110 11.05 -0.94 -1.73
N LYS A 111 10.69 -1.98 -0.99
CA LYS A 111 10.46 -3.33 -1.53
C LYS A 111 9.15 -3.88 -0.98
N LEU A 112 8.27 -4.37 -1.86
CA LEU A 112 7.09 -5.15 -1.48
C LEU A 112 7.36 -6.62 -1.80
N GLU A 113 7.28 -7.46 -0.79
CA GLU A 113 7.53 -8.90 -0.89
C GLU A 113 6.68 -9.63 0.16
N ASN A 114 6.00 -10.70 -0.23
CA ASN A 114 5.18 -11.53 0.65
C ASN A 114 4.14 -10.73 1.47
N GLY A 115 3.53 -9.71 0.85
CA GLY A 115 2.55 -8.85 1.52
C GLY A 115 3.15 -7.89 2.54
N LEU A 116 4.47 -7.71 2.60
CA LEU A 116 5.15 -6.77 3.49
C LEU A 116 5.89 -5.71 2.68
N LEU A 117 5.49 -4.45 2.86
CA LEU A 117 6.22 -3.31 2.33
C LEU A 117 7.33 -2.92 3.30
N LYS A 118 8.57 -2.95 2.82
CA LYS A 118 9.76 -2.53 3.56
C LYS A 118 10.30 -1.25 2.94
N ILE A 119 10.37 -0.18 3.73
CA ILE A 119 10.95 1.10 3.33
C ILE A 119 12.20 1.34 4.16
N ARG A 120 13.27 1.75 3.51
CA ARG A 120 14.52 2.24 4.13
C ARG A 120 14.79 3.64 3.65
N VAL A 121 15.10 4.52 4.58
CA VAL A 121 15.45 5.91 4.29
C VAL A 121 16.59 6.31 5.20
N ASP A 122 17.59 6.96 4.61
CA ASP A 122 18.77 7.41 5.36
C ASP A 122 18.47 8.79 5.96
N ARG A 123 19.03 9.05 7.15
CA ARG A 123 19.04 10.42 7.70
C ARG A 123 19.91 11.30 6.82
N VAL A 124 19.57 12.58 6.75
CA VAL A 124 20.50 13.56 6.17
C VAL A 124 21.80 13.48 6.97
N LYS A 125 22.93 13.32 6.27
CA LYS A 125 24.24 13.35 6.93
C LYS A 125 24.34 14.67 7.70
N MET A 126 24.82 14.60 8.93
CA MET A 126 25.26 15.82 9.60
C MET A 126 26.50 16.32 8.86
N ASP A 127 26.32 17.08 7.80
CA ASP A 127 27.30 18.12 7.50
C ASP A 127 27.26 19.04 8.71
N GLU A 128 28.40 19.12 9.39
CA GLU A 128 28.69 19.93 10.59
C GLU A 128 27.50 20.81 10.97
N ARG A 129 26.64 20.33 11.90
CA ARG A 129 25.71 21.23 12.57
C ARG A 129 26.57 22.37 13.04
N THR A 130 26.42 23.53 12.42
CA THR A 130 27.12 24.74 12.80
C THR A 130 26.74 24.93 14.26
N SER A 131 27.67 24.61 15.15
CA SER A 131 27.51 24.83 16.57
C SER A 131 27.42 26.35 16.71
N GLY A 132 26.21 26.87 16.69
CA GLY A 132 25.96 28.29 16.87
C GLY A 132 26.18 28.64 18.33
N GLN A 133 26.97 29.68 18.58
CA GLN A 133 26.98 30.34 19.87
C GLN A 133 25.89 31.40 19.85
N ALA A 134 25.00 31.38 20.86
CA ALA A 134 24.08 32.47 21.11
C ALA A 134 24.73 33.42 22.13
N GLN A 135 24.77 34.72 21.84
CA GLN A 135 25.03 35.71 22.88
C GLN A 135 23.76 35.91 23.69
N ILE A 136 23.91 35.91 25.02
CA ILE A 136 22.84 36.21 25.96
C ILE A 136 22.97 37.68 26.32
N GLU A 137 21.92 38.46 26.11
CA GLU A 137 21.76 39.84 26.62
C GLU A 137 21.28 39.84 28.07
#